data_AF-A0AAD4M4G0-F1
#
_entry.id   AF-A0AAD4M4G0-F1
#
_cell.length_a   1.000
_cell.length_b   1.000
_cell.length_c   1.000
_cell.angle_alpha   90.00
_cell.angle_beta   90.00
_cell.angle_gamma   90.00
#
_symmetry.space_group_name_H-M   'P 1'
#
loop_
_entity.id
_entity.type
_entity.pdbx_description
1 polymer ?
#
loop_
_entity_poly.entity_id
_entity_poly.type
_entity_poly.pdbx_seq_one_letter_code
_entity_poly.pdbx_strand_id
1 'polypeptide(L)'
;MSDSPMVVMWPSHSRDSEDGSFVSVTLSQRKAPYEVMPTPDLNPPFVATLSLSNTSLISEHLQMAFTRPAPPDGMQNIIWAFSRTPPESSDENAHISIHHEFGWGRLNLTRTAVVEAPLPVSSPSPNTDTDTEISDPEGAGSGSSSDTEALNPQTGVSHEPDSDSTLPLVAASRGRNFATTLHAALCIAGFLLVIPSGALVVRYAKVTGNSKAFDLHRLLQFGVAGASIAGGMLAYLFMDVDGSGAAHKWWGGGLILLYGVQCAVGSWVSRIPAANRTRVYSALLAGLGTSITLLAFYDAWLGFDAVGDSTPVWWWGLLIGIPSLYVLGVVTIQRRFGTVEVATKGEYVALDTRPPNGEP
;
A
#
# COMPACT_ATOMS: atom_id res chain seq x y z
N MET A 1 17.11 25.55 -7.20
CA MET A 1 17.28 26.93 -6.69
C MET A 1 18.72 27.07 -6.23
N SER A 2 19.48 28.03 -6.74
CA SER A 2 20.83 28.30 -6.26
C SER A 2 20.79 28.89 -4.84
N ASP A 3 21.83 28.61 -4.05
CA ASP A 3 22.14 29.21 -2.75
C ASP A 3 21.04 29.13 -1.68
N SER A 4 20.11 28.19 -1.84
CA SER A 4 19.04 27.96 -0.86
C SER A 4 19.58 27.19 0.35
N PRO A 5 19.31 27.64 1.60
CA PRO A 5 19.77 26.95 2.80
C PRO A 5 18.96 25.67 3.03
N MET A 6 19.65 24.57 3.28
CA MET A 6 19.08 23.24 3.50
C MET A 6 19.38 22.78 4.93
N VAL A 7 18.43 22.07 5.54
CA VAL A 7 18.67 21.27 6.74
C VAL A 7 18.51 19.81 6.34
N VAL A 8 19.58 19.03 6.49
CA VAL A 8 19.61 17.61 6.17
C VAL A 8 19.80 16.84 7.47
N MET A 9 18.97 15.83 7.71
CA MET A 9 19.08 14.93 8.85
C MET A 9 19.11 13.49 8.37
N TRP A 10 19.92 12.66 9.01
CA TRP A 10 19.91 11.22 8.81
C TRP A 10 20.28 10.50 10.10
N PRO A 11 19.76 9.28 10.31
CA PRO A 11 20.21 8.46 11.42
C PRO A 11 21.62 7.94 11.13
N SER A 12 22.47 7.94 12.15
CA SER A 12 23.86 7.49 12.09
C SER A 12 24.03 6.20 12.89
N HIS A 13 24.72 5.21 12.30
CA HIS A 13 25.09 3.96 12.96
C HIS A 13 26.32 4.16 13.84
N SER A 14 26.46 3.37 14.90
CA SER A 14 27.77 3.19 15.52
C SER A 14 28.65 2.35 14.59
N ARG A 15 29.94 2.66 14.54
CA ARG A 15 30.92 1.82 13.82
C ARG A 15 31.00 0.39 14.38
N ASP A 16 30.54 0.21 15.62
CA ASP A 16 30.63 -1.03 16.39
C ASP A 16 29.26 -1.75 16.54
N SER A 17 28.17 -1.25 15.92
CA SER A 17 26.86 -1.90 15.98
C SER A 17 26.69 -2.93 14.85
N GLU A 18 27.03 -4.20 15.13
CA GLU A 18 26.84 -5.33 14.19
C GLU A 18 25.35 -5.53 13.82
N ASP A 19 24.42 -5.19 14.72
CA ASP A 19 22.97 -5.35 14.54
C ASP A 19 22.33 -4.30 13.62
N GLY A 20 23.10 -3.36 13.07
CA GLY A 20 22.58 -2.28 12.20
C GLY A 20 21.70 -1.24 12.92
N SER A 21 21.61 -1.26 14.24
CA SER A 21 20.86 -0.29 15.03
C SER A 21 21.38 1.15 14.82
N PHE A 22 20.47 2.12 14.67
CA PHE A 22 20.83 3.53 14.69
C PHE A 22 21.12 4.00 16.12
N VAL A 23 22.17 4.80 16.30
CA VAL A 23 22.65 5.24 17.63
C VAL A 23 22.53 6.76 17.81
N SER A 24 22.53 7.52 16.72
CA SER A 24 22.42 8.98 16.73
C SER A 24 21.65 9.51 15.51
N VAL A 25 21.38 10.82 15.49
CA VAL A 25 21.02 11.55 14.28
C VAL A 25 22.12 12.58 14.01
N THR A 26 22.63 12.58 12.78
CA THR A 26 23.44 13.69 12.28
C THR A 26 22.50 14.76 11.71
N LEU A 27 22.71 16.01 12.10
CA LEU A 27 22.09 17.19 11.47
C LEU A 27 23.20 17.97 10.76
N SER A 28 22.97 18.30 9.48
CA SER A 28 23.89 19.10 8.68
C SER A 28 23.14 20.24 8.01
N GLN A 29 23.66 21.46 8.15
CA GLN A 29 23.17 22.62 7.41
C GLN A 29 24.00 22.80 6.15
N ARG A 30 23.36 22.81 4.98
CA ARG A 30 24.04 22.76 3.68
C ARG A 30 23.52 23.78 2.68
N LYS A 31 24.29 24.03 1.64
CA LYS A 31 23.95 24.90 0.51
C LYS A 31 24.58 24.38 -0.78
N ALA A 32 23.93 24.65 -1.92
CA ALA A 32 24.45 24.36 -3.26
C ALA A 32 24.31 25.57 -4.18
N PRO A 33 25.34 25.95 -4.96
CA PRO A 33 25.26 27.08 -5.89
C PRO A 33 24.41 26.78 -7.14
N TYR A 34 24.13 25.50 -7.44
CA TYR A 34 23.29 25.02 -8.54
C TYR A 34 22.91 23.55 -8.29
N GLU A 35 22.50 22.80 -9.31
CA GLU A 35 22.09 21.39 -9.24
C GLU A 35 23.29 20.44 -9.05
N VAL A 36 23.94 20.56 -7.89
CA VAL A 36 25.07 19.73 -7.45
C VAL A 36 24.89 19.30 -5.99
N MET A 37 25.65 18.28 -5.62
CA MET A 37 25.83 17.81 -4.24
C MET A 37 26.02 19.00 -3.28
N PRO A 38 25.10 19.24 -2.32
CA PRO A 38 25.19 20.37 -1.40
C PRO A 38 26.29 20.14 -0.37
N THR A 39 27.05 21.19 -0.07
CA THR A 39 28.15 21.18 0.91
C THR A 39 27.75 21.87 2.21
N PRO A 40 28.37 21.55 3.36
CA PRO A 40 28.11 22.24 4.62
C PRO A 40 28.24 23.77 4.48
N ASP A 41 27.24 24.50 4.97
CA ASP A 41 27.26 25.95 4.99
C ASP A 41 27.81 26.44 6.32
N LEU A 42 29.02 27.01 6.31
CA LEU A 42 29.71 27.48 7.51
C LEU A 42 29.08 28.73 8.13
N ASN A 43 28.21 29.45 7.39
CA ASN A 43 27.53 30.65 7.86
C ASN A 43 26.06 30.65 7.42
N PRO A 44 25.23 29.72 7.95
CA PRO A 44 23.84 29.60 7.54
C PRO A 44 23.01 30.80 8.06
N PRO A 45 21.97 31.25 7.34
CA PRO A 45 21.16 32.41 7.72
C PRO A 45 20.30 32.19 8.98
N PHE A 46 20.19 30.94 9.44
CA PHE A 46 19.63 30.54 10.72
C PHE A 46 20.35 29.28 11.20
N VAL A 47 20.42 29.07 12.51
CA VAL A 47 20.94 27.81 13.09
C VAL A 47 19.78 26.85 13.34
N ALA A 48 19.89 25.62 12.86
CA ALA A 48 18.97 24.53 13.15
C ALA A 48 19.54 23.65 14.28
N THR A 49 18.70 23.22 15.22
CA THR A 49 19.11 22.40 16.37
C THR A 49 18.32 21.10 16.40
N LEU A 50 18.97 19.97 16.67
CA LEU A 50 18.30 18.67 16.75
C LEU A 50 17.32 18.63 17.94
N SER A 51 16.09 18.16 17.71
CA SER A 51 15.03 18.06 18.71
C SER A 51 14.92 16.62 19.21
N LEU A 52 15.78 16.28 20.17
CA LEU A 52 15.91 14.91 20.70
C LEU A 52 14.60 14.38 21.29
N SER A 53 13.82 15.21 21.99
CA SER A 53 12.53 14.82 22.58
C SER A 53 11.44 14.49 21.55
N ASN A 54 11.62 14.90 20.29
CA ASN A 54 10.68 14.68 19.19
C ASN A 54 11.28 13.78 18.09
N THR A 55 12.38 13.09 18.39
CA THR A 55 13.10 12.20 17.48
C THR A 55 12.97 10.76 17.98
N SER A 56 12.52 9.86 17.11
CA SER A 56 12.40 8.41 17.34
C SER A 56 13.21 7.68 16.28
N LEU A 57 14.14 6.83 16.71
CA LEU A 57 14.96 5.98 15.83
C LEU A 57 14.48 4.53 15.77
N ILE A 58 13.25 4.26 16.21
CA ILE A 58 12.64 2.93 16.15
C ILE A 58 12.44 2.56 14.68
N SER A 59 12.93 1.39 14.27
CA SER A 59 13.02 0.96 12.86
C SER A 59 11.70 0.96 12.10
N GLU A 60 10.57 0.77 12.78
CA GLU A 60 9.23 0.79 12.19
C GLU A 60 8.69 2.21 11.97
N HIS A 61 9.14 3.18 12.77
CA HIS A 61 8.65 4.57 12.79
C HIS A 61 9.80 5.56 13.04
N LEU A 62 10.66 5.72 12.03
CA LEU A 62 11.72 6.73 12.02
C LEU A 62 11.12 8.14 11.96
N GLN A 63 11.25 8.88 13.06
CA GLN A 63 10.88 10.29 13.16
C GLN A 63 12.12 11.10 13.51
N MET A 64 12.45 12.12 12.72
CA MET A 64 13.54 13.04 13.01
C MET A 64 12.97 14.46 13.07
N ALA A 65 13.32 15.20 14.12
CA ALA A 65 12.82 16.54 14.36
C ALA A 65 13.97 17.51 14.64
N PHE A 66 13.83 18.74 14.15
CA PHE A 66 14.73 19.85 14.46
C PHE A 66 13.92 21.09 14.82
N THR A 67 14.54 22.01 15.54
CA THR A 67 14.04 23.37 15.77
C THR A 67 14.85 24.36 14.96
N ARG A 68 14.23 25.48 14.62
CA ARG A 68 14.88 26.67 14.04
C ARG A 68 14.08 27.91 14.45
N PRO A 69 14.67 29.11 14.43
CA PRO A 69 13.92 30.35 14.54
C PRO A 69 12.80 30.42 13.48
N ALA A 70 11.61 30.83 13.92
CA ALA A 70 10.50 31.15 13.04
C ALA A 70 10.82 32.43 12.24
N PRO A 71 10.37 32.54 10.98
CA PRO A 71 10.45 33.79 10.24
C PRO A 71 9.51 34.84 10.86
N PRO A 72 9.76 36.15 10.69
CA PRO A 72 8.98 37.21 11.36
C PRO A 72 7.48 37.23 11.02
N ASP A 73 7.10 36.76 9.83
CA ASP A 73 5.72 36.63 9.38
C ASP A 73 5.08 35.28 9.76
N GLY A 74 5.86 34.39 10.38
CA GLY A 74 5.47 33.02 10.69
C GLY A 74 5.21 32.13 9.47
N MET A 75 5.49 32.55 8.23
CA MET A 75 5.21 31.78 7.02
C MET A 75 6.51 31.31 6.36
N GLN A 76 6.70 29.99 6.26
CA GLN A 76 7.91 29.42 5.68
C GLN A 76 7.58 28.60 4.43
N ASN A 77 8.03 29.05 3.26
CA ASN A 77 8.09 28.19 2.08
C ASN A 77 9.13 27.09 2.33
N ILE A 78 8.76 25.84 2.12
CA ILE A 78 9.65 24.68 2.26
C ILE A 78 9.77 23.95 0.92
N ILE A 79 10.98 23.48 0.65
CA ILE A 79 11.20 22.31 -0.21
C ILE A 79 11.64 21.21 0.75
N TRP A 80 11.05 20.03 0.62
CA TRP A 80 11.41 18.86 1.40
C TRP A 80 11.79 17.74 0.45
N ALA A 81 12.68 16.88 0.92
CA ALA A 81 13.09 15.70 0.21
C ALA A 81 13.47 14.60 1.19
N PHE A 82 13.27 13.34 0.79
CA PHE A 82 13.46 12.15 1.59
C PHE A 82 14.28 11.13 0.82
N SER A 83 15.14 10.38 1.51
CA SER A 83 15.87 9.23 0.97
C SER A 83 15.83 8.08 1.96
N ARG A 84 15.69 6.86 1.46
CA ARG A 84 15.79 5.63 2.27
C ARG A 84 17.24 5.19 2.48
N THR A 85 18.15 5.66 1.64
CA THR A 85 19.58 5.37 1.77
C THR A 85 20.22 6.43 2.66
N PRO A 86 20.64 6.12 3.90
CA PRO A 86 21.43 7.03 4.70
C PRO A 86 22.83 7.21 4.07
N PRO A 87 23.49 8.35 4.29
CA PRO A 87 24.91 8.53 4.00
C PRO A 87 25.78 7.46 4.69
N GLU A 88 26.90 7.11 4.05
CA GLU A 88 27.86 6.10 4.55
C GLU A 88 28.60 6.51 5.84
N SER A 89 28.37 7.73 6.34
CA SER A 89 29.08 8.34 7.47
C SER A 89 28.18 9.24 8.29
N SER A 90 28.53 9.42 9.57
CA SER A 90 27.93 10.41 10.47
C SER A 90 28.50 11.83 10.29
N ASP A 91 29.49 12.02 9.41
CA ASP A 91 30.12 13.32 9.13
C ASP A 91 29.13 14.29 8.44
N GLU A 92 29.06 15.53 8.92
CA GLU A 92 28.23 16.57 8.32
C GLU A 92 28.50 16.82 6.83
N ASN A 93 29.68 16.48 6.30
CA ASN A 93 30.00 16.58 4.87
C ASN A 93 29.55 15.37 4.02
N ALA A 94 29.07 14.29 4.65
CA ALA A 94 28.90 12.99 3.99
C ALA A 94 28.06 13.05 2.70
N HIS A 95 28.41 12.21 1.73
CA HIS A 95 27.71 12.12 0.45
C HIS A 95 26.26 11.66 0.66
N ILE A 96 25.28 12.41 0.15
CA ILE A 96 23.86 12.08 0.23
C ILE A 96 23.43 11.43 -1.10
N SER A 97 22.71 10.32 -1.02
CA SER A 97 22.07 9.73 -2.20
C SER A 97 20.98 10.65 -2.75
N ILE A 98 20.66 10.48 -4.04
CA ILE A 98 19.52 11.16 -4.65
C ILE A 98 18.22 10.83 -3.89
N HIS A 99 17.35 11.82 -3.80
CA HIS A 99 16.10 11.71 -3.07
C HIS A 99 15.15 10.70 -3.73
N HIS A 100 14.51 9.88 -2.89
CA HIS A 100 13.48 8.93 -3.29
C HIS A 100 12.10 9.61 -3.44
N GLU A 101 11.87 10.66 -2.67
CA GLU A 101 10.68 11.51 -2.79
C GLU A 101 11.06 12.97 -2.49
N PHE A 102 10.36 13.91 -3.11
CA PHE A 102 10.48 15.33 -2.82
C PHE A 102 9.16 16.06 -3.07
N GLY A 103 9.08 17.28 -2.56
CA GLY A 103 7.95 18.18 -2.75
C GLY A 103 8.23 19.58 -2.24
N TRP A 104 7.24 20.45 -2.38
CA TRP A 104 7.30 21.83 -1.89
C TRP A 104 5.97 22.22 -1.27
N GLY A 105 5.97 23.23 -0.40
CA GLY A 105 4.77 23.75 0.24
C GLY A 105 5.06 24.97 1.10
N ARG A 106 4.07 25.41 1.88
CA ARG A 106 4.19 26.56 2.78
C ARG A 106 3.69 26.17 4.17
N LEU A 107 4.57 26.24 5.16
CA LEU A 107 4.24 26.05 6.56
C LEU A 107 3.72 27.37 7.14
N ASN A 108 2.60 27.32 7.84
CA ASN A 108 2.13 28.41 8.69
C ASN A 108 2.47 28.08 10.15
N LEU A 109 3.51 28.75 10.66
CA LEU A 109 4.07 28.59 12.00
C LEU A 109 3.41 29.55 13.02
N THR A 110 2.44 30.38 12.60
CA THR A 110 1.61 31.18 13.53
C THR A 110 0.49 30.36 14.17
N ARG A 111 0.13 29.22 13.58
CA ARG A 111 -0.83 28.27 14.17
C ARG A 111 -0.15 27.56 15.34
N THR A 112 -0.60 27.83 16.57
CA THR A 112 -0.25 27.02 17.74
C THR A 112 -0.60 25.57 17.45
N ALA A 113 0.38 24.68 17.54
CA ALA A 113 0.08 23.25 17.52
C ALA A 113 -0.79 22.94 18.74
N VAL A 114 -2.06 22.58 18.49
CA VAL A 114 -2.89 21.98 19.53
C VAL A 114 -2.27 20.61 19.79
N VAL A 115 -1.39 20.55 20.79
CA VAL A 115 -0.97 19.27 21.37
C VAL A 115 -2.24 18.68 21.96
N GLU A 116 -2.83 17.74 21.24
CA GLU A 116 -3.96 16.98 21.73
C GLU A 116 -3.51 16.30 23.01
N ALA A 117 -4.01 16.80 24.14
CA ALA A 117 -3.57 16.35 25.45
C ALA A 117 -3.77 14.82 25.52
N PRO A 118 -2.76 14.05 25.97
CA PRO A 118 -2.90 12.61 26.02
C PRO A 118 -4.17 12.28 26.80
N LEU A 119 -5.07 11.53 26.16
CA LEU A 119 -6.36 11.14 26.76
C LEU A 119 -6.10 10.64 28.18
N PRO A 120 -6.85 11.10 29.19
CA PRO A 120 -6.56 10.76 30.57
C PRO A 120 -6.57 9.23 30.70
N VAL A 121 -5.39 8.68 30.97
CA VAL A 121 -5.24 7.24 31.18
C VAL A 121 -6.10 6.92 32.40
N SER A 122 -7.18 6.17 32.19
CA SER A 122 -8.08 5.74 33.24
C SER A 122 -7.27 4.99 34.28
N SER A 123 -6.95 5.68 35.39
CA SER A 123 -6.21 5.08 36.49
C SER A 123 -7.01 3.89 37.00
N PRO A 124 -6.41 2.70 37.15
CA PRO A 124 -7.13 1.56 37.70
C PRO A 124 -7.63 1.92 39.09
N SER A 125 -8.93 1.73 39.34
CA SER A 125 -9.53 2.01 40.64
C SER A 125 -8.73 1.33 41.76
N PRO A 126 -8.29 2.07 42.79
CA PRO A 126 -7.83 1.43 44.01
C PRO A 126 -9.04 0.77 44.66
N ASN A 127 -9.03 -0.56 44.74
CA ASN A 127 -9.94 -1.29 45.62
C ASN A 127 -9.59 -0.91 47.06
N THR A 128 -10.37 0.00 47.64
CA THR A 128 -10.29 0.35 49.06
C THR A 128 -11.37 -0.42 49.79
N ASP A 129 -11.01 -1.57 50.36
CA ASP A 129 -11.78 -2.18 51.43
C ASP A 129 -11.68 -1.31 52.70
N THR A 130 -12.78 -1.30 53.43
CA THR A 130 -13.05 -0.46 54.61
C THR A 130 -12.27 -0.95 55.84
N ASP A 131 -11.57 -0.06 56.57
CA ASP A 131 -11.88 0.18 58.00
C ASP A 131 -11.11 1.36 58.65
N THR A 132 -11.89 2.29 59.25
CA THR A 132 -11.80 2.81 60.64
C THR A 132 -10.39 3.09 61.21
N GLU A 133 -9.98 4.32 61.61
CA GLU A 133 -10.54 5.09 62.75
C GLU A 133 -10.01 6.56 62.84
N ILE A 134 -10.92 7.48 63.18
CA ILE A 134 -10.83 8.77 63.91
C ILE A 134 -9.44 9.44 64.16
N SER A 135 -9.24 10.68 63.67
CA SER A 135 -8.95 11.90 64.49
C SER A 135 -8.71 13.18 63.67
N ASP A 136 -9.57 14.19 63.90
CA ASP A 136 -9.36 15.64 63.64
C ASP A 136 -8.48 16.28 64.76
N PRO A 137 -8.09 17.59 64.78
CA PRO A 137 -8.56 18.71 63.94
C PRO A 137 -7.47 19.73 63.44
N GLU A 138 -7.97 20.78 62.77
CA GLU A 138 -7.50 22.19 62.74
C GLU A 138 -6.37 22.65 61.78
N GLY A 139 -6.69 23.69 60.99
CA GLY A 139 -5.76 24.43 60.12
C GLY A 139 -6.47 25.40 59.17
N ALA A 140 -6.75 26.64 59.62
CA ALA A 140 -7.57 27.62 58.88
C ALA A 140 -6.77 28.64 58.02
N GLY A 141 -7.41 29.13 56.94
CA GLY A 141 -6.95 30.24 56.09
C GLY A 141 -7.55 30.11 54.67
N SER A 142 -8.53 30.89 54.17
CA SER A 142 -8.88 32.32 54.25
C SER A 142 -8.10 33.22 53.28
N GLY A 143 -8.82 33.89 52.37
CA GLY A 143 -8.33 34.78 51.30
C GLY A 143 -8.96 34.42 49.94
N SER A 144 -10.11 34.94 49.47
CA SER A 144 -10.69 36.31 49.39
C SER A 144 -10.37 37.05 48.08
N SER A 145 -11.43 37.53 47.39
CA SER A 145 -11.43 38.59 46.34
C SER A 145 -10.62 38.29 45.04
N SER A 146 -10.81 38.87 43.86
CA SER A 146 -11.80 39.82 43.26
C SER A 146 -11.45 39.93 41.74
N ASP A 147 -12.35 40.11 40.77
CA ASP A 147 -13.82 40.16 40.81
C ASP A 147 -14.47 39.86 39.44
N THR A 148 -15.78 40.14 39.31
CA THR A 148 -16.58 40.04 38.08
C THR A 148 -16.44 41.28 37.20
N GLU A 149 -16.25 41.15 35.88
CA GLU A 149 -16.72 42.16 34.93
C GLU A 149 -17.31 41.52 33.66
N ALA A 150 -18.38 42.11 33.16
CA ALA A 150 -19.25 41.51 32.15
C ALA A 150 -19.24 42.29 30.83
N LEU A 151 -19.37 41.53 29.74
CA LEU A 151 -20.09 41.88 28.51
C LEU A 151 -19.98 43.33 27.97
N ASN A 152 -19.33 43.46 26.81
CA ASN A 152 -19.83 44.37 25.76
C ASN A 152 -19.76 43.67 24.38
N PRO A 153 -20.87 43.57 23.62
CA PRO A 153 -20.89 42.95 22.29
C PRO A 153 -20.70 43.95 21.14
N GLN A 154 -20.65 43.43 19.90
CA GLN A 154 -20.45 44.14 18.61
C GLN A 154 -19.00 44.60 18.38
N THR A 155 -18.35 44.22 17.27
CA THR A 155 -18.78 44.55 15.91
C THR A 155 -18.50 43.44 14.89
N GLY A 156 -19.36 43.32 13.89
CA GLY A 156 -19.20 42.34 12.82
C GLY A 156 -18.11 42.74 11.82
N VAL A 157 -17.12 41.87 11.64
CA VAL A 157 -16.27 41.86 10.45
C VAL A 157 -16.57 40.57 9.72
N SER A 158 -17.33 40.68 8.62
CA SER A 158 -17.46 39.62 7.63
C SER A 158 -16.11 39.49 6.91
N HIS A 159 -15.21 38.66 7.44
CA HIS A 159 -14.05 38.22 6.68
C HIS A 159 -14.49 37.21 5.63
N GLU A 160 -14.01 37.40 4.41
CA GLU A 160 -14.24 36.49 3.29
C GLU A 160 -13.74 35.07 3.60
N PRO A 161 -14.22 34.03 2.88
CA PRO A 161 -13.63 32.71 2.96
C PRO A 161 -12.19 32.76 2.42
N ASP A 162 -11.26 33.02 3.34
CA ASP A 162 -9.83 33.09 3.08
C ASP A 162 -9.41 31.78 2.42
N SER A 163 -8.85 31.90 1.21
CA SER A 163 -8.63 30.75 0.32
C SER A 163 -7.43 29.95 0.83
N ASP A 164 -7.70 29.01 1.76
CA ASP A 164 -6.70 28.34 2.58
C ASP A 164 -5.67 27.57 1.73
N SER A 165 -4.57 28.27 1.45
CA SER A 165 -3.42 27.78 0.72
C SER A 165 -2.52 26.85 1.55
N THR A 166 -3.00 26.34 2.70
CA THR A 166 -2.44 25.15 3.37
C THR A 166 -2.98 23.83 2.78
N LEU A 167 -4.04 23.87 1.97
CA LEU A 167 -4.57 22.70 1.27
C LEU A 167 -3.64 21.99 0.25
N PRO A 168 -2.72 22.64 -0.51
CA PRO A 168 -2.07 21.96 -1.64
C PRO A 168 -1.06 20.88 -1.23
N LEU A 169 -0.29 21.06 -0.14
CA LEU A 169 0.71 20.06 0.29
C LEU A 169 0.05 18.79 0.84
N VAL A 170 -0.99 18.94 1.67
CA VAL A 170 -1.74 17.81 2.22
C VAL A 170 -2.62 17.15 1.14
N ALA A 171 -3.23 17.92 0.24
CA ALA A 171 -4.01 17.35 -0.87
C ALA A 171 -3.12 16.62 -1.90
N ALA A 172 -1.95 17.16 -2.24
CA ALA A 172 -1.03 16.52 -3.20
C ALA A 172 -0.44 15.21 -2.65
N SER A 173 0.06 15.21 -1.41
CA SER A 173 0.54 13.99 -0.75
C SER A 173 -0.57 12.94 -0.58
N ARG A 174 -1.77 13.35 -0.15
CA ARG A 174 -2.95 12.47 -0.06
C ARG A 174 -3.36 11.91 -1.42
N GLY A 175 -3.29 12.70 -2.49
CA GLY A 175 -3.57 12.28 -3.86
C GLY A 175 -2.59 11.24 -4.39
N ARG A 176 -1.28 11.44 -4.16
CA ARG A 176 -0.21 10.49 -4.53
C ARG A 176 -0.37 9.16 -3.80
N ASN A 177 -0.61 9.19 -2.49
CA ASN A 177 -0.82 8.00 -1.66
C ASN A 177 -2.08 7.23 -2.08
N PHE A 178 -3.17 7.95 -2.41
CA PHE A 178 -4.38 7.35 -2.94
C PHE A 178 -4.17 6.67 -4.30
N ALA A 179 -3.47 7.33 -5.24
CA ALA A 179 -3.18 6.74 -6.56
C ALA A 179 -2.35 5.45 -6.45
N THR A 180 -1.33 5.43 -5.59
CA THR A 180 -0.51 4.25 -5.28
C THR A 180 -1.38 3.11 -4.73
N THR A 181 -2.21 3.40 -3.74
CA THR A 181 -3.12 2.44 -3.11
C THR A 181 -4.13 1.88 -4.12
N LEU A 182 -4.69 2.74 -4.97
CA LEU A 182 -5.66 2.37 -6.00
C LEU A 182 -5.02 1.50 -7.09
N HIS A 183 -3.81 1.83 -7.54
CA HIS A 183 -3.03 1.01 -8.46
C HIS A 183 -2.83 -0.40 -7.90
N ALA A 184 -2.26 -0.51 -6.69
CA ALA A 184 -1.99 -1.79 -6.05
C ALA A 184 -3.27 -2.63 -5.88
N ALA A 185 -4.35 -2.03 -5.35
CA ALA A 185 -5.62 -2.71 -5.13
C ALA A 185 -6.26 -3.23 -6.43
N LEU A 186 -6.28 -2.42 -7.49
CA LEU A 186 -6.87 -2.80 -8.77
C LEU A 186 -6.02 -3.82 -9.54
N CYS A 187 -4.69 -3.74 -9.45
CA CYS A 187 -3.78 -4.73 -10.03
C CYS A 187 -3.89 -6.09 -9.32
N ILE A 188 -3.91 -6.11 -7.97
CA ILE A 188 -4.12 -7.33 -7.18
C ILE A 188 -5.49 -7.96 -7.49
N ALA A 189 -6.56 -7.16 -7.50
CA ALA A 189 -7.90 -7.64 -7.81
C ALA A 189 -7.97 -8.25 -9.22
N GLY A 190 -7.44 -7.56 -10.23
CA GLY A 190 -7.40 -8.05 -11.61
C GLY A 190 -6.57 -9.32 -11.78
N PHE A 191 -5.27 -9.25 -11.51
CA PHE A 191 -4.32 -10.31 -11.82
C PHE A 191 -4.36 -11.50 -10.87
N LEU A 192 -4.55 -11.28 -9.56
CA LEU A 192 -4.40 -12.34 -8.55
C LEU A 192 -5.75 -12.94 -8.13
N LEU A 193 -6.86 -12.18 -8.20
CA LEU A 193 -8.18 -12.68 -7.80
C LEU A 193 -9.05 -13.04 -9.00
N VAL A 194 -9.28 -12.12 -9.93
CA VAL A 194 -10.28 -12.29 -10.99
C VAL A 194 -9.78 -13.22 -12.11
N ILE A 195 -8.54 -13.08 -12.58
CA ILE A 195 -7.98 -13.97 -13.61
C ILE A 195 -8.01 -15.46 -13.17
N PRO A 196 -7.50 -15.85 -11.98
CA PRO A 196 -7.55 -17.24 -11.52
C PRO A 196 -8.99 -17.75 -11.28
N SER A 197 -9.87 -16.90 -10.74
CA SER A 197 -11.30 -17.24 -10.58
C SER A 197 -11.95 -17.55 -11.93
N GLY A 198 -11.67 -16.76 -12.96
CA GLY A 198 -12.14 -17.03 -14.32
C GLY A 198 -11.59 -18.36 -14.89
N ALA A 199 -10.38 -18.79 -14.53
CA ALA A 199 -9.83 -20.07 -14.95
C ALA A 199 -10.55 -21.26 -14.26
N LEU A 200 -10.94 -21.11 -12.99
CA LEU A 200 -11.77 -22.08 -12.28
C LEU A 200 -13.17 -22.20 -12.90
N VAL A 201 -13.77 -21.08 -13.32
CA VAL A 201 -15.07 -21.06 -14.02
C VAL A 201 -15.02 -21.85 -15.33
N VAL A 202 -13.92 -21.79 -16.12
CA VAL A 202 -13.77 -22.63 -17.33
C VAL A 202 -13.65 -24.11 -17.00
N ARG A 203 -12.95 -24.48 -15.93
CA ARG A 203 -12.92 -25.88 -15.47
C ARG A 203 -14.33 -26.35 -15.11
N TYR A 204 -15.06 -25.57 -14.32
CA TYR A 204 -16.46 -25.85 -13.98
C TYR A 204 -17.36 -25.98 -15.22
N ALA A 205 -17.22 -25.08 -16.21
CA ALA A 205 -17.95 -25.13 -17.48
C ALA A 205 -17.69 -26.43 -18.26
N LYS A 206 -16.42 -26.85 -18.35
CA LYS A 206 -16.01 -28.11 -19.01
C LYS A 206 -16.53 -29.35 -18.28
N VAL A 207 -16.61 -29.31 -16.95
CA VAL A 207 -17.10 -30.41 -16.10
C VAL A 207 -18.62 -30.58 -16.17
N THR A 208 -19.36 -29.47 -16.21
CA THR A 208 -20.83 -29.47 -16.15
C THR A 208 -21.51 -29.36 -17.51
N GLY A 209 -20.77 -29.07 -18.58
CA GLY A 209 -21.34 -28.77 -19.90
C GLY A 209 -22.08 -27.42 -19.97
N ASN A 210 -22.02 -26.60 -18.92
CA ASN A 210 -22.80 -25.36 -18.82
C ASN A 210 -22.24 -24.25 -19.71
N SER A 211 -22.96 -23.93 -20.80
CA SER A 211 -22.61 -22.85 -21.73
C SER A 211 -22.51 -21.48 -21.06
N LYS A 212 -23.42 -21.14 -20.13
CA LYS A 212 -23.42 -19.85 -19.42
C LYS A 212 -22.16 -19.62 -18.59
N ALA A 213 -21.48 -20.69 -18.16
CA ALA A 213 -20.22 -20.57 -17.44
C ALA A 213 -19.06 -20.14 -18.38
N PHE A 214 -19.11 -20.44 -19.68
CA PHE A 214 -18.15 -19.86 -20.63
C PHE A 214 -18.36 -18.35 -20.85
N ASP A 215 -19.61 -17.89 -20.81
CA ASP A 215 -19.91 -16.45 -20.90
C ASP A 215 -19.54 -15.71 -19.60
N LEU A 216 -19.75 -16.34 -18.43
CA LEU A 216 -19.23 -15.83 -17.16
C LEU A 216 -17.69 -15.74 -17.17
N HIS A 217 -16.99 -16.74 -17.71
CA HIS A 217 -15.54 -16.66 -17.88
C HIS A 217 -15.13 -15.47 -18.76
N ARG A 218 -15.80 -15.27 -19.91
CA ARG A 218 -15.53 -14.12 -20.80
C ARG A 218 -15.75 -12.80 -20.08
N LEU A 219 -16.83 -12.67 -19.31
CA LEU A 219 -17.13 -11.47 -18.51
C LEU A 219 -16.06 -11.22 -17.43
N LEU A 220 -15.62 -12.27 -16.71
CA LEU A 220 -14.58 -12.15 -15.69
C LEU A 220 -13.23 -11.74 -16.27
N GLN A 221 -12.81 -12.31 -17.41
CA GLN A 221 -11.57 -11.92 -18.08
C GLN A 221 -11.72 -10.52 -18.72
N PHE A 222 -12.46 -10.40 -19.81
CA PHE A 222 -12.50 -9.16 -20.61
C PHE A 222 -13.15 -7.98 -19.89
N GLY A 223 -14.23 -8.23 -19.15
CA GLY A 223 -14.95 -7.19 -18.43
C GLY A 223 -14.22 -6.83 -17.13
N VAL A 224 -14.27 -7.73 -16.15
CA VAL A 224 -13.85 -7.40 -14.77
C VAL A 224 -12.34 -7.28 -14.64
N ALA A 225 -11.55 -8.29 -15.04
CA ALA A 225 -10.09 -8.19 -14.98
C ALA A 225 -9.54 -7.13 -15.94
N GLY A 226 -10.08 -7.04 -17.16
CA GLY A 226 -9.73 -6.01 -18.13
C GLY A 226 -9.93 -4.59 -17.60
N ALA A 227 -11.11 -4.28 -17.03
CA ALA A 227 -11.38 -2.98 -16.43
C ALA A 227 -10.51 -2.71 -15.19
N SER A 228 -10.28 -3.72 -14.33
CA SER A 228 -9.45 -3.58 -13.13
C SER A 228 -7.99 -3.27 -13.50
N ILE A 229 -7.40 -4.01 -14.44
CA ILE A 229 -6.02 -3.80 -14.90
C ILE A 229 -5.88 -2.46 -15.61
N ALA A 230 -6.85 -2.07 -16.45
CA ALA A 230 -6.84 -0.76 -17.10
C ALA A 230 -6.98 0.40 -16.10
N GLY A 231 -7.82 0.26 -15.07
CA GLY A 231 -7.97 1.24 -14.00
C GLY A 231 -6.72 1.36 -13.12
N GLY A 232 -6.08 0.24 -12.81
CA GLY A 232 -4.79 0.22 -12.13
C GLY A 232 -3.69 0.92 -12.95
N MET A 233 -3.58 0.61 -14.24
CA MET A 233 -2.63 1.28 -15.13
C MET A 233 -2.93 2.79 -15.25
N LEU A 234 -4.19 3.19 -15.31
CA LEU A 234 -4.59 4.60 -15.33
C LEU A 234 -4.21 5.31 -14.02
N ALA A 235 -4.40 4.68 -12.86
CA ALA A 235 -3.94 5.21 -11.58
C ALA A 235 -2.41 5.42 -11.55
N TYR A 236 -1.64 4.48 -12.10
CA TYR A 236 -0.18 4.63 -12.26
C TYR A 236 0.21 5.82 -13.15
N LEU A 237 -0.52 6.10 -14.23
CA LEU A 237 -0.24 7.25 -15.09
C LEU A 237 -0.47 8.61 -14.42
N PHE A 238 -1.18 8.65 -13.27
CA PHE A 238 -1.30 9.83 -12.42
C PHE A 238 -0.25 9.89 -11.30
N MET A 239 0.66 8.93 -11.22
CA MET A 239 1.73 8.88 -10.24
C MET A 239 3.05 9.36 -10.85
N ASP A 240 3.55 10.48 -10.33
CA ASP A 240 4.85 11.05 -10.69
C ASP A 240 5.98 10.31 -9.93
N VAL A 241 6.32 9.10 -10.40
CA VAL A 241 7.27 8.18 -9.74
C VAL A 241 8.59 8.11 -10.51
N ASP A 242 9.51 9.01 -10.18
CA ASP A 242 10.89 8.94 -10.67
C ASP A 242 11.75 7.95 -9.86
N GLY A 243 12.72 7.34 -10.54
CA GLY A 243 13.82 6.57 -9.94
C GLY A 243 13.50 5.17 -9.38
N SER A 244 12.44 5.01 -8.59
CA SER A 244 12.14 3.75 -7.91
C SER A 244 11.31 2.76 -8.76
N GLY A 245 11.44 1.47 -8.44
CA GLY A 245 10.59 0.40 -8.99
C GLY A 245 10.79 0.08 -10.48
N ALA A 246 11.95 0.38 -11.08
CA ALA A 246 12.19 0.11 -12.50
C ALA A 246 11.91 -1.35 -12.91
N ALA A 247 12.32 -2.32 -12.09
CA ALA A 247 12.02 -3.74 -12.33
C ALA A 247 10.51 -4.01 -12.37
N HIS A 248 9.75 -3.54 -11.38
CA HIS A 248 8.29 -3.65 -11.33
C HIS A 248 7.62 -3.01 -12.56
N LYS A 249 8.06 -1.82 -12.97
CA LYS A 249 7.55 -1.14 -14.19
C LYS A 249 7.74 -2.00 -15.45
N TRP A 250 8.90 -2.63 -15.62
CA TRP A 250 9.18 -3.52 -16.75
C TRP A 250 8.37 -4.84 -16.69
N TRP A 251 8.30 -5.49 -15.53
CA TRP A 251 7.56 -6.74 -15.36
C TRP A 251 6.05 -6.54 -15.47
N GLY A 252 5.49 -5.52 -14.83
CA GLY A 252 4.09 -5.12 -14.95
C GLY A 252 3.69 -4.75 -16.39
N GLY A 253 4.53 -4.01 -17.12
CA GLY A 253 4.32 -3.74 -18.55
C GLY A 253 4.30 -5.03 -19.39
N GLY A 254 5.22 -5.96 -19.12
CA GLY A 254 5.25 -7.28 -19.74
C GLY A 254 4.01 -8.12 -19.42
N LEU A 255 3.50 -8.06 -18.19
CA LEU A 255 2.29 -8.75 -17.75
C LEU A 255 1.04 -8.25 -18.46
N ILE A 256 0.88 -6.93 -18.64
CA ILE A 256 -0.23 -6.33 -19.39
C ILE A 256 -0.21 -6.81 -20.86
N LEU A 257 0.98 -6.86 -21.49
CA LEU A 257 1.13 -7.37 -22.85
C LEU A 257 0.79 -8.86 -22.95
N LEU A 258 1.34 -9.70 -22.05
CA LEU A 258 1.05 -11.14 -22.00
C LEU A 258 -0.44 -11.42 -21.76
N TYR A 259 -1.09 -10.65 -20.89
CA TYR A 259 -2.53 -10.71 -20.65
C TYR A 259 -3.33 -10.34 -21.91
N GLY A 260 -2.95 -9.27 -22.62
CA GLY A 260 -3.55 -8.89 -23.90
C GLY A 260 -3.45 -10.00 -24.95
N VAL A 261 -2.28 -10.64 -25.08
CA VAL A 261 -2.05 -11.78 -25.98
C VAL A 261 -2.90 -12.99 -25.57
N GLN A 262 -2.89 -13.37 -24.29
CA GLN A 262 -3.70 -14.47 -23.75
C GLN A 262 -5.20 -14.27 -24.04
N CYS A 263 -5.71 -13.05 -23.85
CA CYS A 263 -7.08 -12.68 -24.17
C CYS A 263 -7.36 -12.76 -25.68
N ALA A 264 -6.49 -12.20 -26.53
CA ALA A 264 -6.66 -12.25 -27.98
C ALA A 264 -6.68 -13.70 -28.53
N VAL A 265 -5.71 -14.52 -28.12
CA VAL A 265 -5.61 -15.94 -28.53
C VAL A 265 -6.78 -16.74 -27.94
N GLY A 266 -7.16 -16.51 -26.68
CA GLY A 266 -8.31 -17.16 -26.05
C GLY A 266 -9.63 -16.85 -26.77
N SER A 267 -9.84 -15.59 -27.17
CA SER A 267 -10.99 -15.15 -27.97
C SER A 267 -11.01 -15.83 -29.33
N TRP A 268 -9.88 -15.83 -30.05
CA TRP A 268 -9.74 -16.49 -31.35
C TRP A 268 -10.00 -18.00 -31.27
N VAL A 269 -9.36 -18.72 -30.35
CA VAL A 269 -9.60 -20.16 -30.11
C VAL A 269 -11.06 -20.43 -29.73
N SER A 270 -11.73 -19.51 -29.03
CA SER A 270 -13.15 -19.68 -28.67
C SER A 270 -14.08 -19.71 -29.88
N ARG A 271 -13.69 -19.13 -31.03
CA ARG A 271 -14.43 -19.16 -32.30
C ARG A 271 -14.22 -20.45 -33.10
N ILE A 272 -13.16 -21.22 -32.82
CA ILE A 272 -12.91 -22.51 -33.47
C ILE A 272 -13.96 -23.52 -32.98
N PRO A 273 -14.69 -24.22 -33.88
CA PRO A 273 -15.67 -25.24 -33.50
C PRO A 273 -15.07 -26.30 -32.55
N ALA A 274 -15.87 -26.77 -31.59
CA ALA A 274 -15.38 -27.68 -30.54
C ALA A 274 -14.72 -28.95 -31.09
N ALA A 275 -15.26 -29.52 -32.18
CA ALA A 275 -14.71 -30.68 -32.87
C ALA A 275 -13.28 -30.47 -33.41
N ASN A 276 -12.91 -29.23 -33.74
CA ASN A 276 -11.62 -28.88 -34.34
C ASN A 276 -10.63 -28.30 -33.31
N ARG A 277 -11.04 -28.17 -32.03
CA ARG A 277 -10.22 -27.55 -30.99
C ARG A 277 -9.27 -28.57 -30.39
N THR A 278 -8.00 -28.51 -30.79
CA THR A 278 -6.96 -29.44 -30.30
C THR A 278 -6.77 -29.36 -28.78
N ARG A 279 -6.35 -30.48 -28.17
CA ARG A 279 -5.91 -30.51 -26.77
C ARG A 279 -4.72 -29.56 -26.53
N VAL A 280 -3.86 -29.39 -27.55
CA VAL A 280 -2.68 -28.50 -27.53
C VAL A 280 -3.09 -27.05 -27.28
N TYR A 281 -4.05 -26.49 -28.02
CA TYR A 281 -4.50 -25.10 -27.80
C TYR A 281 -5.06 -24.89 -26.39
N SER A 282 -5.80 -25.87 -25.87
CA SER A 282 -6.33 -25.81 -24.49
C SER A 282 -5.23 -25.88 -23.43
N ALA A 283 -4.16 -26.65 -23.67
CA ALA A 283 -3.02 -26.75 -22.77
C ALA A 283 -2.16 -25.47 -22.79
N LEU A 284 -1.88 -24.91 -23.98
CA LEU A 284 -1.12 -23.67 -24.14
C LEU A 284 -1.82 -22.48 -23.47
N LEU A 285 -3.13 -22.31 -23.68
CA LEU A 285 -3.91 -21.25 -23.02
C LEU A 285 -3.96 -21.42 -21.50
N ALA A 286 -4.03 -22.66 -21.00
CA ALA A 286 -3.99 -22.92 -19.56
C ALA A 286 -2.60 -22.64 -18.96
N GLY A 287 -1.53 -23.02 -19.67
CA GLY A 287 -0.14 -22.74 -19.30
C GLY A 287 0.14 -21.25 -19.24
N LEU A 288 -0.12 -20.52 -20.34
CA LEU A 288 0.10 -19.07 -20.43
C LEU A 288 -0.69 -18.31 -19.35
N GLY A 289 -1.96 -18.65 -19.14
CA GLY A 289 -2.76 -18.06 -18.06
C GLY A 289 -2.18 -18.31 -16.66
N THR A 290 -1.65 -19.51 -16.41
CA THR A 290 -1.00 -19.85 -15.13
C THR A 290 0.31 -19.08 -14.95
N SER A 291 1.13 -18.97 -16.01
CA SER A 291 2.37 -18.20 -15.99
C SER A 291 2.13 -16.71 -15.73
N ILE A 292 1.06 -16.12 -16.31
CA ILE A 292 0.66 -14.73 -16.03
C ILE A 292 0.35 -14.54 -14.54
N THR A 293 -0.42 -15.45 -13.92
CA THR A 293 -0.71 -15.36 -12.48
C THR A 293 0.55 -15.48 -11.61
N LEU A 294 1.46 -16.41 -11.93
CA LEU A 294 2.71 -16.58 -11.17
C LEU A 294 3.64 -15.36 -11.33
N LEU A 295 3.78 -14.82 -12.54
CA LEU A 295 4.54 -13.60 -12.80
C LEU A 295 3.91 -12.39 -12.10
N ALA A 296 2.58 -12.31 -12.00
CA ALA A 296 1.90 -11.24 -11.27
C ALA A 296 2.12 -11.29 -9.75
N PHE A 297 2.28 -12.48 -9.15
CA PHE A 297 2.73 -12.58 -7.76
C PHE A 297 4.15 -12.04 -7.60
N TYR A 298 5.07 -12.41 -8.49
CA TYR A 298 6.44 -11.91 -8.46
C TYR A 298 6.53 -10.38 -8.66
N ASP A 299 5.79 -9.86 -9.64
CA ASP A 299 5.74 -8.43 -9.95
C ASP A 299 5.13 -7.60 -8.80
N ALA A 300 4.04 -8.05 -8.19
CA ALA A 300 3.46 -7.38 -7.03
C ALA A 300 4.39 -7.43 -5.79
N TRP A 301 5.20 -8.49 -5.63
CA TRP A 301 6.24 -8.53 -4.61
C TRP A 301 7.33 -7.47 -4.85
N LEU A 302 7.80 -7.31 -6.10
CA LEU A 302 8.69 -6.20 -6.49
C LEU A 302 8.03 -4.82 -6.28
N GLY A 303 6.71 -4.73 -6.41
CA GLY A 303 5.93 -3.54 -6.09
C GLY A 303 6.01 -3.15 -4.60
N PHE A 304 5.84 -4.11 -3.69
CA PHE A 304 5.99 -3.86 -2.24
C PHE A 304 7.43 -3.45 -1.88
N ASP A 305 8.43 -4.13 -2.42
CA ASP A 305 9.85 -3.80 -2.21
C ASP A 305 10.19 -2.38 -2.71
N ALA A 306 9.69 -1.99 -3.88
CA ALA A 306 9.83 -0.62 -4.41
C ALA A 306 9.15 0.43 -3.51
N VAL A 307 7.96 0.12 -2.96
CA VAL A 307 7.28 0.98 -1.98
C VAL A 307 7.92 0.91 -0.60
N GLY A 308 8.86 -0.02 -0.34
CA GLY A 308 9.60 -0.15 0.91
C GLY A 308 8.77 -0.68 2.07
N ASP A 309 7.57 -1.19 1.78
CA ASP A 309 6.71 -1.82 2.77
C ASP A 309 7.17 -3.26 3.00
N SER A 310 7.38 -3.63 4.26
CA SER A 310 7.57 -5.03 4.64
C SER A 310 6.39 -5.86 4.13
N THR A 311 6.65 -6.95 3.41
CA THR A 311 5.61 -7.71 2.73
C THR A 311 4.55 -8.19 3.73
N PRO A 312 3.29 -7.70 3.65
CA PRO A 312 2.36 -7.81 4.77
C PRO A 312 1.88 -9.25 4.96
N VAL A 313 1.56 -9.66 6.19
CA VAL A 313 1.25 -11.07 6.52
C VAL A 313 0.15 -11.68 5.63
N TRP A 314 -0.86 -10.90 5.22
CA TRP A 314 -1.93 -11.35 4.32
C TRP A 314 -1.43 -11.73 2.91
N TRP A 315 -0.30 -11.20 2.47
CA TRP A 315 0.33 -11.54 1.19
C TRP A 315 0.68 -13.02 1.09
N TRP A 316 1.25 -13.59 2.16
CA TRP A 316 1.53 -15.03 2.26
C TRP A 316 0.25 -15.86 2.18
N GLY A 317 -0.86 -15.35 2.74
CA GLY A 317 -2.19 -15.92 2.59
C GLY A 317 -2.66 -16.00 1.14
N LEU A 318 -2.41 -14.97 0.32
CA LEU A 318 -2.70 -15.00 -1.12
C LEU A 318 -1.74 -15.94 -1.88
N LEU A 319 -0.44 -15.82 -1.64
CA LEU A 319 0.61 -16.58 -2.32
C LEU A 319 0.48 -18.09 -2.12
N ILE A 320 0.07 -18.53 -0.92
CA ILE A 320 -0.15 -19.95 -0.61
C ILE A 320 -1.60 -20.36 -0.91
N GLY A 321 -2.56 -19.52 -0.54
CA GLY A 321 -3.99 -19.84 -0.60
C GLY A 321 -4.53 -19.98 -2.03
N ILE A 322 -4.17 -19.08 -2.95
CA ILE A 322 -4.70 -19.11 -4.33
C ILE A 322 -4.19 -20.34 -5.10
N PRO A 323 -2.89 -20.68 -5.10
CA PRO A 323 -2.42 -21.94 -5.68
C PRO A 323 -3.01 -23.18 -5.00
N SER A 324 -3.17 -23.16 -3.67
CA SER A 324 -3.78 -24.27 -2.93
C SER A 324 -5.24 -24.51 -3.33
N LEU A 325 -6.04 -23.44 -3.46
CA LEU A 325 -7.42 -23.51 -3.94
C LEU A 325 -7.48 -23.98 -5.40
N TYR A 326 -6.54 -23.57 -6.25
CA TYR A 326 -6.45 -24.06 -7.62
C TYR A 326 -6.18 -25.57 -7.66
N VAL A 327 -5.17 -26.05 -6.93
CA VAL A 327 -4.83 -27.49 -6.83
C VAL A 327 -6.00 -28.29 -6.26
N LEU A 328 -6.65 -27.81 -5.19
CA LEU A 328 -7.83 -28.43 -4.60
C LEU A 328 -8.98 -28.54 -5.62
N GLY A 329 -9.21 -27.48 -6.41
CA GLY A 329 -10.15 -27.48 -7.51
C GLY A 329 -9.82 -28.50 -8.61
N VAL A 330 -8.53 -28.70 -8.94
CA VAL A 330 -8.10 -29.73 -9.90
C VAL A 330 -8.38 -31.14 -9.36
N VAL A 331 -7.97 -31.43 -8.12
CA VAL A 331 -8.05 -32.77 -7.52
C VAL A 331 -9.51 -33.19 -7.27
N THR A 332 -10.34 -32.29 -6.76
CA THR A 332 -11.77 -32.57 -6.46
C THR A 332 -12.57 -32.85 -7.73
N ILE A 333 -12.25 -32.20 -8.85
CA ILE A 333 -12.88 -32.44 -10.15
C ILE A 333 -12.54 -33.84 -10.69
N GLN A 334 -11.26 -34.25 -10.65
CA GLN A 334 -10.83 -35.56 -11.19
C GLN A 334 -11.53 -36.73 -10.49
N ARG A 335 -11.71 -36.66 -9.17
CA ARG A 335 -12.35 -37.73 -8.39
C ARG A 335 -13.79 -38.03 -8.82
N ARG A 336 -14.56 -37.06 -9.30
CA ARG A 336 -15.96 -37.28 -9.72
C ARG A 336 -16.10 -38.07 -11.03
N PHE A 337 -15.13 -37.98 -11.95
CA PHE A 337 -15.19 -38.72 -13.21
C PHE A 337 -14.71 -40.17 -13.09
N GLY A 338 -13.74 -40.44 -12.20
CA GLY A 338 -13.32 -41.82 -11.91
C GLY A 338 -14.49 -42.69 -11.42
N THR A 339 -15.37 -42.15 -10.58
CA THR A 339 -16.56 -42.87 -10.10
C THR A 339 -17.58 -43.15 -11.21
N VAL A 340 -17.77 -42.22 -12.15
CA VAL A 340 -18.72 -42.38 -13.27
C VAL A 340 -18.20 -43.37 -14.31
N GLU A 341 -16.89 -43.35 -14.61
CA GLU A 341 -16.30 -44.31 -15.57
C GLU A 341 -16.26 -45.74 -15.01
N VAL A 342 -16.07 -45.91 -13.69
CA VAL A 342 -16.21 -47.22 -13.03
C VAL A 342 -17.67 -47.68 -13.02
N ALA A 343 -18.64 -46.80 -12.75
CA ALA A 343 -20.06 -47.15 -12.81
C ALA A 343 -20.51 -47.55 -14.23
N THR A 344 -20.03 -46.87 -15.27
CA THR A 344 -20.40 -47.15 -16.68
C THR A 344 -19.66 -48.32 -17.31
N LYS A 345 -18.50 -48.74 -16.78
CA LYS A 345 -17.83 -49.98 -17.15
C LYS A 345 -18.25 -51.19 -16.31
N GLY A 346 -18.94 -50.96 -15.19
CA GLY A 346 -19.38 -52.01 -14.28
C GLY A 346 -20.62 -52.76 -14.74
N GLU A 347 -21.66 -52.06 -15.23
CA GLU A 347 -22.95 -52.70 -15.48
C GLU A 347 -23.78 -52.02 -16.58
N TYR A 348 -23.54 -52.43 -17.83
CA TYR A 348 -24.61 -52.50 -18.84
C TYR A 348 -25.00 -53.97 -19.02
N VAL A 349 -25.62 -54.54 -17.99
CA VAL A 349 -26.47 -55.72 -18.19
C VAL A 349 -27.62 -55.24 -19.09
N ALA A 350 -27.54 -55.62 -20.36
CA ALA A 350 -28.64 -55.42 -21.28
C ALA A 350 -29.82 -56.25 -20.76
N LEU A 351 -30.83 -55.58 -20.21
CA LEU A 351 -32.16 -56.16 -20.11
C LEU A 351 -32.66 -56.35 -21.54
N ASP A 352 -32.41 -57.54 -22.08
CA ASP A 352 -32.98 -58.00 -23.34
C ASP A 352 -34.49 -58.15 -23.16
N THR A 353 -35.22 -57.04 -23.32
CA THR A 353 -36.69 -57.01 -23.26
C THR A 353 -37.30 -57.53 -24.57
N ARG A 354 -36.73 -58.57 -25.18
CA ARG A 354 -37.43 -59.37 -26.18
C ARG A 354 -38.56 -60.13 -25.49
N PRO A 355 -39.83 -59.87 -25.82
CA PRO A 355 -40.89 -60.77 -25.39
C PRO A 355 -40.62 -62.15 -25.99
N PRO A 356 -40.77 -63.26 -25.23
CA PRO A 356 -40.59 -64.59 -25.78
C PRO A 356 -41.61 -64.82 -26.90
N ASN A 357 -41.14 -65.40 -28.01
CA ASN A 357 -41.95 -65.65 -29.20
C ASN A 357 -43.21 -66.46 -28.84
N GLY A 358 -44.38 -65.84 -29.02
CA GLY A 358 -45.65 -66.54 -29.22
C GLY A 358 -45.92 -66.66 -30.71
N GLU A 359 -45.44 -67.74 -31.33
CA GLU A 359 -46.05 -68.29 -32.55
C GLU A 359 -47.11 -69.34 -32.14
N PRO A 360 -48.08 -69.68 -32.99
CA PRO A 360 -48.66 -68.91 -34.11
C PRO A 360 -50.16 -68.59 -33.91
#